data_AF-A0A4P7L3I3-F1
#
_entry.id   AF-A0A4P7L3I3-F1
#
_cell.length_a   1.000
_cell.length_b   1.000
_cell.length_c   1.000
_cell.angle_alpha   90.00
_cell.angle_beta   90.00
_cell.angle_gamma   90.00
#
_symmetry.space_group_name_H-M   'P 1'
#
loop_
_entity.id
_entity.type
_entity.pdbx_description
1 polymer ?
#
loop_
_entity_poly.entity_id
_entity_poly.type
_entity_poly.pdbx_seq_one_letter_code
_entity_poly.pdbx_strand_id
1 'polypeptide(L)'
;MTTKRKKDFAASLKNGASQAEAARQAGYTEKYAKQIGSRLAKDEEVLELLNSLEKKVYEDPKDFLIDLLNGAEVSLSMKFEAAKILMPYMHPKLGSIGERVIEEDEEDIYPVFPSPKLN
;
A
#
# COMPACT_ATOMS: atom_id res chain seq x y z
N MET A 1 18.65 -6.94 13.69
CA MET A 1 19.77 -6.96 12.73
C MET A 1 19.80 -8.37 12.12
N THR A 2 19.26 -8.56 10.92
CA THR A 2 19.17 -9.90 10.30
C THR A 2 20.54 -10.38 9.84
N THR A 3 20.91 -11.62 10.19
CA THR A 3 22.21 -12.19 9.79
C THR A 3 22.28 -12.47 8.28
N LYS A 4 23.45 -12.29 7.66
CA LYS A 4 23.68 -12.60 6.23
C LYS A 4 23.17 -13.98 5.84
N ARG A 5 23.44 -14.99 6.68
CA ARG A 5 23.02 -16.38 6.45
C ARG A 5 21.50 -16.55 6.38
N LYS A 6 20.72 -15.83 7.19
CA LYS A 6 19.24 -15.88 7.13
C LYS A 6 18.71 -15.30 5.81
N LYS A 7 19.33 -14.24 5.30
CA LYS A 7 19.00 -13.65 4.00
C LYS A 7 19.31 -14.62 2.85
N ASP A 8 20.50 -15.21 2.86
CA ASP A 8 20.90 -16.19 1.85
C ASP A 8 19.97 -17.42 1.88
N PHE A 9 19.60 -17.90 3.07
CA PHE A 9 18.65 -19.00 3.24
C PHE A 9 17.26 -18.67 2.66
N ALA A 10 16.71 -17.50 2.98
CA ALA A 10 15.42 -17.04 2.46
C ALA A 10 15.45 -16.90 0.92
N ALA A 11 16.53 -16.35 0.36
CA ALA A 11 16.72 -16.22 -1.07
C ALA A 11 16.75 -17.60 -1.77
N SER A 12 17.47 -18.58 -1.22
CA SER A 12 17.50 -19.94 -1.74
C SER A 12 16.13 -20.61 -1.70
N LEU A 13 15.36 -20.43 -0.62
CA LEU A 13 14.00 -20.96 -0.51
C LEU A 13 13.06 -20.37 -1.57
N LYS A 14 13.12 -19.05 -1.80
CA LYS A 14 12.33 -18.40 -2.86
C LYS A 14 12.67 -18.93 -4.25
N ASN A 15 13.92 -19.34 -4.48
CA ASN A 15 14.35 -19.95 -5.73
C ASN A 15 13.95 -21.44 -5.86
N GLY A 16 13.19 -21.99 -4.90
CA GLY A 16 12.68 -23.35 -4.93
C GLY A 16 13.60 -24.40 -4.31
N ALA A 17 14.69 -24.00 -3.64
CA ALA A 17 15.56 -24.94 -2.95
C ALA A 17 14.84 -25.60 -1.76
N SER A 18 15.17 -26.85 -1.47
CA SER A 18 14.70 -27.50 -0.24
C SER A 18 15.30 -26.83 1.00
N GLN A 19 14.66 -26.92 2.17
CA GLN A 19 15.17 -26.35 3.42
C GLN A 19 16.60 -26.82 3.77
N ALA A 20 16.91 -28.10 3.52
CA ALA A 20 18.24 -28.65 3.77
C ALA A 20 19.28 -28.14 2.76
N GLU A 21 18.88 -27.89 1.52
CA GLU A 21 19.74 -27.31 0.50
C GLU A 21 19.97 -25.82 0.70
N ALA A 22 18.93 -25.06 0.99
CA ALA A 22 19.01 -23.64 1.35
C ALA A 22 19.94 -23.43 2.55
N ALA A 23 19.90 -24.31 3.56
CA ALA A 23 20.82 -24.25 4.70
C ALA A 23 22.28 -24.49 4.29
N ARG A 24 22.55 -25.44 3.37
CA ARG A 24 23.91 -25.67 2.84
C ARG A 24 24.40 -24.48 2.03
N GLN A 25 23.56 -23.93 1.16
CA GLN A 25 23.88 -22.75 0.34
C GLN A 25 24.15 -21.51 1.21
N ALA A 26 23.41 -21.35 2.31
CA ALA A 26 23.63 -20.30 3.31
C ALA A 26 24.88 -20.53 4.20
N GLY A 27 25.65 -21.60 3.97
CA GLY A 27 26.91 -21.88 4.66
C GLY A 27 26.76 -22.55 6.03
N TYR A 28 25.62 -23.21 6.30
CA TYR A 28 25.48 -24.09 7.47
C TYR A 28 26.11 -25.46 7.21
N THR A 29 26.54 -26.10 8.29
CA THR A 29 27.19 -27.41 8.23
C THR A 29 26.24 -28.49 7.71
N GLU A 30 26.72 -29.28 6.76
CA GLU A 30 25.91 -30.28 6.06
C GLU A 30 25.25 -31.30 7.01
N LYS A 31 26.00 -31.76 8.03
CA LYS A 31 25.52 -32.69 9.06
C LYS A 31 24.23 -32.21 9.74
N TYR A 32 24.07 -30.91 9.95
CA TYR A 32 22.92 -30.32 10.65
C TYR A 32 21.98 -29.55 9.72
N ALA A 33 22.21 -29.58 8.41
CA ALA A 33 21.45 -28.78 7.44
C ALA A 33 19.93 -29.06 7.50
N LYS A 34 19.53 -30.32 7.73
CA LYS A 34 18.11 -30.68 7.90
C LYS A 34 17.49 -30.05 9.14
N GLN A 35 18.15 -30.17 10.30
CA GLN A 35 17.64 -29.64 11.57
C GLN A 35 17.66 -28.10 11.58
N ILE A 36 18.74 -27.49 11.10
CA ILE A 36 18.87 -26.04 11.00
C ILE A 36 17.88 -25.47 9.99
N GLY A 37 17.73 -26.11 8.82
CA GLY A 37 16.78 -25.71 7.80
C GLY A 37 15.34 -25.72 8.33
N SER A 38 14.95 -26.78 9.05
CA SER A 38 13.62 -26.85 9.66
C SER A 38 13.39 -25.77 10.72
N ARG A 39 14.41 -25.44 11.51
CA ARG A 39 14.34 -24.36 12.51
C ARG A 39 14.24 -22.99 11.85
N LEU A 40 15.07 -22.72 10.84
CA LEU A 40 15.10 -21.44 10.11
C LEU A 40 13.82 -21.22 9.32
N ALA A 41 13.20 -22.27 8.78
CA ALA A 41 11.94 -22.15 8.05
C ALA A 41 10.77 -21.66 8.93
N LYS A 42 10.90 -21.72 10.27
CA LYS A 42 9.91 -21.24 11.24
C LYS A 42 10.37 -19.98 11.97
N ASP A 43 11.57 -19.50 11.68
CA ASP A 43 12.15 -18.33 12.33
C ASP A 43 11.45 -17.07 11.79
N GLU A 44 10.99 -16.21 12.70
CA GLU A 44 10.21 -15.01 12.37
C GLU A 44 10.95 -14.07 11.41
N GLU A 45 12.25 -13.82 11.64
CA GLU A 45 13.04 -12.97 10.74
C GLU A 45 13.15 -13.57 9.33
N VAL A 46 13.20 -14.90 9.22
CA VAL A 46 13.25 -15.59 7.91
C VAL A 46 11.90 -15.51 7.21
N LEU A 47 10.80 -15.65 7.94
CA LEU A 47 9.45 -15.51 7.40
C LEU A 47 9.19 -14.07 6.92
N GLU A 48 9.59 -13.07 7.69
CA GLU A 48 9.52 -11.66 7.28
C GLU A 48 10.33 -11.39 6.01
N LEU A 49 11.55 -11.95 5.92
CA LEU A 49 12.37 -11.85 4.72
C LEU A 49 11.70 -12.50 3.53
N LEU A 50 11.13 -13.70 3.68
CA LEU A 50 10.41 -14.38 2.61
C LEU A 50 9.23 -13.53 2.12
N ASN A 51 8.40 -13.02 3.03
CA ASN A 51 7.28 -12.13 2.69
C ASN A 51 7.76 -10.87 1.96
N SER A 52 8.88 -10.27 2.39
CA SER A 52 9.45 -9.10 1.72
C SER A 52 9.97 -9.41 0.31
N LEU A 53 10.34 -10.67 0.07
CA LEU A 53 10.80 -11.13 -1.23
C LEU A 53 9.63 -11.63 -2.09
N GLU A 54 8.46 -11.89 -1.53
CA GLU A 54 7.30 -12.32 -2.32
C GLU A 54 6.91 -11.25 -3.33
N LYS A 55 6.69 -11.69 -4.57
CA LYS A 55 6.16 -10.81 -5.61
C LYS A 55 4.68 -10.65 -5.33
N LYS A 56 4.27 -9.44 -4.94
CA LYS A 56 2.85 -9.10 -4.81
C LYS A 56 2.16 -9.31 -6.16
N VAL A 57 1.11 -10.11 -6.15
CA VAL A 57 0.19 -10.25 -7.27
C VAL A 57 -0.98 -9.32 -7.00
N TYR A 58 -1.34 -8.51 -7.99
CA TYR A 58 -2.43 -7.55 -7.89
C TYR A 58 -3.61 -8.07 -8.69
N GLU A 59 -4.78 -8.14 -8.06
CA GLU A 59 -6.04 -8.47 -8.76
C GLU A 59 -6.57 -7.25 -9.53
N ASP A 60 -6.51 -6.07 -8.90
CA ASP A 60 -6.89 -4.79 -9.50
C ASP A 60 -5.64 -3.98 -9.91
N PRO A 61 -5.54 -3.49 -11.16
CA PRO A 61 -4.52 -2.53 -11.58
C PRO A 61 -4.41 -1.29 -10.70
N LYS A 62 -5.51 -0.84 -10.06
CA LYS A 62 -5.53 0.29 -9.13
C LYS A 62 -4.62 0.06 -7.93
N ASP A 63 -4.66 -1.14 -7.34
CA ASP A 63 -3.86 -1.49 -6.16
C ASP A 63 -2.37 -1.52 -6.48
N PHE A 64 -2.02 -1.99 -7.69
CA PHE A 64 -0.66 -1.88 -8.20
C PHE A 64 -0.20 -0.42 -8.28
N LEU A 65 -1.02 0.48 -8.81
CA LEU A 65 -0.67 1.90 -8.90
C LEU A 65 -0.51 2.55 -7.52
N ILE A 66 -1.32 2.15 -6.54
CA ILE A 66 -1.20 2.62 -5.15
C ILE A 66 0.11 2.12 -4.53
N ASP A 67 0.46 0.84 -4.67
CA ASP A 67 1.74 0.30 -4.19
C ASP A 67 2.93 0.97 -4.89
N LEU A 68 2.82 1.23 -6.20
CA LEU A 68 3.84 1.93 -6.99
C LEU A 68 4.09 3.35 -6.49
N LEU A 69 3.05 4.08 -6.08
CA LEU A 69 3.17 5.41 -5.47
C LEU A 69 3.93 5.35 -4.13
N ASN A 70 3.67 4.31 -3.34
CA ASN A 70 4.27 4.11 -2.02
C ASN A 70 5.70 3.54 -2.08
N GLY A 71 6.10 2.93 -3.21
CA GLY A 71 7.43 2.35 -3.38
C GLY A 71 8.56 3.36 -3.25
N ALA A 72 9.51 3.11 -2.33
CA ALA A 72 10.64 4.02 -2.07
C ALA A 72 11.62 4.12 -3.25
N GLU A 73 11.77 3.05 -4.03
CA GLU A 73 12.75 2.92 -5.13
C GLU A 73 12.22 3.44 -6.50
N VAL A 74 10.98 3.93 -6.56
CA VAL A 74 10.35 4.34 -7.82
C VAL A 74 10.60 5.82 -8.10
N SER A 75 11.02 6.14 -9.33
CA SER A 75 11.29 7.53 -9.76
C SER A 75 10.05 8.43 -9.62
N LEU A 76 10.26 9.71 -9.30
CA LEU A 76 9.17 10.67 -9.12
C LEU A 76 8.30 10.83 -10.38
N SER A 77 8.90 10.74 -11.58
CA SER A 77 8.17 10.81 -12.85
C SER A 77 7.16 9.66 -13.00
N MET A 78 7.58 8.43 -12.71
CA MET A 78 6.67 7.27 -12.74
C MET A 78 5.56 7.38 -11.70
N LYS A 79 5.87 7.92 -10.52
CA LYS A 79 4.86 8.21 -9.50
C LYS A 79 3.84 9.24 -9.98
N PHE A 80 4.30 10.31 -10.63
CA PHE A 80 3.41 11.34 -11.18
C PHE A 80 2.48 10.77 -12.26
N GLU A 81 2.98 9.92 -13.15
CA GLU A 81 2.15 9.25 -14.15
C GLU A 81 1.13 8.30 -13.51
N ALA A 82 1.54 7.50 -12.51
CA ALA A 82 0.62 6.65 -11.77
C ALA A 82 -0.48 7.46 -11.04
N ALA A 83 -0.11 8.58 -10.41
CA ALA A 83 -1.04 9.48 -9.76
C ALA A 83 -2.05 10.05 -10.76
N LYS A 84 -1.59 10.49 -11.94
CA LYS A 84 -2.48 10.97 -13.01
C LYS A 84 -3.51 9.94 -13.43
N ILE A 85 -3.09 8.68 -13.55
CA ILE A 85 -3.98 7.56 -13.90
C ILE A 85 -4.98 7.26 -12.76
N LEU A 86 -4.57 7.46 -11.50
CA LEU A 86 -5.42 7.24 -10.33
C LEU A 86 -6.43 8.38 -10.06
N MET A 87 -6.17 9.61 -10.49
CA MET A 87 -7.04 10.77 -10.22
C MET A 87 -8.53 10.53 -10.56
N PRO A 88 -8.91 9.92 -11.69
CA PRO A 88 -10.32 9.61 -12.00
C PRO A 88 -10.98 8.67 -10.97
N TYR A 89 -10.20 7.78 -10.35
CA TYR A 89 -10.69 6.76 -9.41
C TYR A 89 -10.80 7.22 -7.96
N MET A 90 -10.30 8.42 -7.63
CA MET A 90 -10.39 9.01 -6.28
C MET A 90 -11.51 10.04 -6.15
N HIS A 91 -12.17 10.41 -7.26
CA HIS A 91 -13.25 11.38 -7.25
C HIS A 91 -14.54 10.78 -7.84
N PRO A 92 -15.39 10.10 -7.05
CA PRO A 92 -16.79 10.46 -7.20
C PRO A 92 -16.82 11.97 -6.97
N LYS A 93 -17.33 12.73 -7.96
CA LYS A 93 -17.75 14.10 -7.69
C LYS A 93 -18.49 14.04 -6.36
N LEU A 94 -18.07 14.83 -5.38
CA LEU A 94 -18.85 15.08 -4.19
C LEU A 94 -20.15 15.70 -4.72
N GLY A 95 -21.09 14.83 -5.08
CA GLY A 95 -22.46 15.21 -5.24
C GLY A 95 -22.79 15.76 -3.88
N SER A 96 -23.09 17.05 -3.85
CA SER A 96 -24.11 17.61 -3.01
C SER A 96 -25.39 16.76 -3.12
N ILE A 97 -25.35 15.55 -2.56
CA ILE A 97 -26.51 14.73 -2.27
C ILE A 97 -26.94 15.21 -0.89
N GLY A 98 -27.92 16.10 -0.91
CA GLY A 98 -28.90 16.24 0.17
C GLY A 98 -28.51 17.10 1.37
N GLU A 99 -28.72 18.41 1.24
CA GLU A 99 -29.45 19.17 2.25
C GLU A 99 -30.18 20.33 1.54
N ARG A 100 -31.29 20.00 0.85
CA ARG A 100 -32.40 20.95 0.79
C ARG A 100 -33.19 20.73 2.07
N VAL A 101 -32.84 21.46 3.11
CA VAL A 101 -33.72 21.66 4.25
C VAL A 101 -34.84 22.56 3.75
N ILE A 102 -36.05 22.01 3.76
CA ILE A 102 -37.28 22.77 3.58
C ILE A 102 -37.67 23.17 4.99
N GLU A 103 -37.48 24.44 5.34
CA GLU A 103 -38.11 25.04 6.51
C GLU A 103 -38.84 26.29 6.02
N GLU A 104 -40.12 26.09 5.72
CA GLU A 104 -41.12 27.16 5.74
C GLU A 104 -41.41 27.53 7.20
N ASP A 105 -41.74 28.80 7.41
CA ASP A 105 -42.37 29.41 8.59
C ASP A 105 -41.47 29.82 9.75
N GLU A 106 -41.10 31.11 9.80
CA GLU A 106 -41.78 32.02 10.74
C GLU A 106 -41.53 33.50 10.41
N GLU A 107 -42.59 34.27 10.60
CA GLU A 107 -42.76 35.68 10.30
C GLU A 107 -41.83 36.58 11.12
N ASP A 108 -41.20 37.59 10.49
CA ASP A 108 -40.91 38.87 11.14
C ASP A 108 -40.76 39.99 10.08
N ILE A 109 -41.92 40.43 9.60
CA ILE A 109 -42.36 41.83 9.51
C ILE A 109 -41.24 42.91 9.46
N TYR A 110 -40.91 43.32 8.22
CA TYR A 110 -40.72 44.68 7.63
C TYR A 110 -40.18 45.89 8.46
N PRO A 111 -39.53 46.92 7.83
CA PRO A 111 -39.75 47.33 6.43
C PRO A 111 -38.52 47.75 5.61
N VAL A 112 -38.72 47.60 4.30
CA VAL A 112 -37.99 48.27 3.22
C VAL A 112 -38.23 49.78 3.32
N PHE A 113 -37.18 50.58 3.49
CA PHE A 113 -37.27 52.01 3.23
C PHE A 113 -36.88 52.30 1.77
N PRO A 114 -37.78 52.88 0.96
CA PRO A 114 -37.47 53.25 -0.41
C PRO A 114 -36.50 54.43 -0.47
N SER A 115 -35.56 54.36 -1.41
CA SER A 115 -34.48 55.33 -1.62
C SER A 115 -34.98 56.68 -2.14
N PRO A 116 -34.38 57.82 -1.72
CA PRO A 116 -34.42 59.04 -2.51
C PRO A 116 -33.22 59.07 -3.48
N LYS A 117 -33.51 59.01 -4.78
CA LYS A 117 -32.64 59.62 -5.79
C LYS A 117 -32.70 61.15 -5.65
N LEU A 118 -31.84 61.85 -6.40
CA LEU A 118 -31.73 63.30 -6.67
C LEU A 118 -30.42 63.87 -6.08
N ASN A 119 -29.51 64.48 -6.84
CA ASN A 119 -29.44 64.89 -8.25
C ASN A 119 -28.00 64.78 -8.75
#